data_AF-A0A0U4ARK6-F1
#
_entry.id   AF-A0A0U4ARK6-F1
#
_cell.length_a   1.000
_cell.length_b   1.000
_cell.length_c   1.000
_cell.angle_alpha   90.00
_cell.angle_beta   90.00
_cell.angle_gamma   90.00
#
_symmetry.space_group_name_H-M   'P 1'
#
loop_
_entity.id
_entity.type
_entity.pdbx_description
1 polymer ?
#
loop_
_entity_poly.entity_id
_entity_poly.type
_entity_poly.pdbx_seq_one_letter_code
_entity_poly.pdbx_strand_id
1 'polypeptide(L)'
;MAAAAYCRGAICAAAAAVLLLLQQVGAAEFSMQGYRRRGIHKITRITTSTTTTTEAPEHPPMQIPLDMVRRLSEIENVTDFLEHFVDRNSVSEDEFLASRFGDTDERKAIQYAKQAVCKPELQTVRIYPNDNPLEVPYPSCTRIERCGGCCGHSLLSCQPTDSEIVNFQVYIAEYRGGNLLQQQRKEVVPVERHLKCRCGCIIQEKDCNELQKYLPNECACACQNTDEEEKCTNQQNIKLWDPHECSCKCRNT
;
A
#
# COMPACT_ATOMS: atom_id res chain seq x y z
N MET A 1 61.21 11.80 21.05
CA MET A 1 60.34 11.64 22.24
C MET A 1 59.06 10.97 21.74
N ALA A 2 59.02 9.66 21.44
CA ALA A 2 59.12 8.48 22.31
C ALA A 2 57.99 8.43 23.37
N ALA A 3 56.89 7.76 23.03
CA ALA A 3 56.06 7.01 23.96
C ALA A 3 55.38 5.86 23.20
N ALA A 4 56.06 4.72 23.20
CA ALA A 4 55.53 3.44 22.76
C ALA A 4 54.67 2.84 23.89
N ALA A 5 53.46 2.41 23.56
CA ALA A 5 52.67 1.54 24.43
C ALA A 5 52.48 0.19 23.72
N TYR A 6 53.26 -0.77 24.18
CA TYR A 6 53.12 -2.19 23.92
C TYR A 6 51.78 -2.69 24.49
N CYS A 7 50.94 -3.31 23.67
CA CYS A 7 50.02 -4.35 24.12
C CYS A 7 50.24 -5.60 23.24
N ARG A 8 50.66 -6.67 23.91
CA ARG A 8 50.97 -8.00 23.36
C ARG A 8 49.68 -8.81 23.22
N GLY A 9 49.59 -9.65 22.18
CA GLY A 9 48.93 -10.95 22.28
C GLY A 9 47.59 -11.14 21.55
N ALA A 10 47.66 -11.81 20.40
CA ALA A 10 46.73 -12.88 19.97
C ALA A 10 45.26 -12.59 19.62
N ILE A 11 44.90 -11.47 18.96
CA ILE A 11 43.55 -11.33 18.32
C ILE A 11 43.59 -10.69 16.91
N CYS A 12 44.72 -10.72 16.20
CA CYS A 12 44.84 -10.15 14.83
C CYS A 12 44.84 -11.17 13.68
N ALA A 13 44.29 -12.38 13.87
CA ALA A 13 44.36 -13.46 12.88
C ALA A 13 43.00 -13.97 12.38
N ALA A 14 41.97 -13.11 12.27
CA ALA A 14 40.66 -13.52 11.76
C ALA A 14 40.00 -12.51 10.79
N ALA A 15 40.76 -11.55 10.24
CA ALA A 15 40.22 -10.51 9.36
C ALA A 15 40.73 -10.58 7.90
N ALA A 16 41.42 -11.65 7.50
CA ALA A 16 42.07 -11.73 6.19
C ALA A 16 41.80 -13.02 5.38
N ALA A 17 40.73 -13.77 5.69
CA ALA A 17 40.48 -15.10 5.08
C ALA A 17 39.07 -15.32 4.50
N VAL A 18 38.30 -14.26 4.19
CA VAL A 18 36.96 -14.41 3.56
C VAL A 18 36.86 -13.73 2.19
N LEU A 19 37.95 -13.12 1.70
CA LEU A 19 37.95 -12.35 0.45
C LEU A 19 38.44 -13.11 -0.81
N LEU A 20 38.72 -14.42 -0.76
CA LEU A 20 39.27 -15.15 -1.92
C LEU A 20 38.82 -16.61 -2.03
N LEU A 21 37.52 -16.86 -2.27
CA LEU A 21 37.01 -18.06 -2.97
C LEU A 21 35.75 -17.66 -3.77
N LEU A 22 35.92 -16.96 -4.90
CA LEU A 22 35.69 -17.47 -6.28
C LEU A 22 34.46 -18.38 -6.39
N GLN A 23 33.35 -17.89 -6.96
CA GLN A 23 33.07 -17.90 -8.40
C GLN A 23 33.16 -19.30 -9.04
N GLN A 24 32.02 -19.98 -9.17
CA GLN A 24 31.62 -20.78 -10.35
C GLN A 24 30.27 -21.48 -10.08
N VAL A 25 29.15 -20.88 -10.52
CA VAL A 25 27.96 -21.53 -11.14
C VAL A 25 27.21 -20.38 -11.82
N GLY A 26 27.21 -20.21 -13.14
CA GLY A 26 26.55 -21.07 -14.11
C GLY A 26 25.22 -20.41 -14.49
N ALA A 27 25.22 -19.66 -15.60
CA ALA A 27 24.03 -19.02 -16.17
C ALA A 27 23.01 -20.08 -16.61
N ALA A 28 21.78 -19.97 -16.13
CA ALA A 28 20.65 -20.75 -16.61
C ALA A 28 19.63 -19.80 -17.26
N GLU A 29 19.53 -19.88 -18.58
CA GLU A 29 18.45 -19.29 -19.37
C GLU A 29 17.14 -20.00 -19.00
N PHE A 30 16.11 -19.25 -18.58
CA PHE A 30 14.78 -19.80 -18.37
C PHE A 30 13.77 -19.11 -19.30
N SER A 31 13.32 -19.91 -20.26
CA SER A 31 12.29 -19.65 -21.25
C SER A 31 10.93 -19.39 -20.60
N MET A 32 10.28 -18.28 -20.98
CA MET A 32 8.88 -18.03 -20.64
C MET A 32 7.95 -18.71 -21.66
N GLN A 33 7.28 -19.78 -21.24
CA GLN A 33 6.12 -20.31 -21.97
C GLN A 33 4.87 -20.34 -21.09
N GLY A 34 3.88 -19.53 -21.50
CA GLY A 34 2.50 -19.95 -21.60
C GLY A 34 1.64 -19.93 -20.33
N TYR A 35 1.14 -18.75 -19.94
CA TYR A 35 -0.07 -18.67 -19.11
C TYR A 35 -1.27 -18.24 -19.96
N ARG A 36 -2.21 -19.17 -20.16
CA ARG A 36 -3.51 -18.96 -20.82
C ARG A 36 -4.39 -18.05 -19.95
N ARG A 37 -4.69 -16.84 -20.42
CA ARG A 37 -5.81 -16.03 -19.87
C ARG A 37 -7.12 -16.46 -20.51
N ARG A 38 -8.10 -16.79 -19.67
CA ARG A 38 -9.50 -17.05 -20.04
C ARG A 38 -10.21 -15.74 -20.37
N GLY A 39 -11.18 -15.86 -21.28
CA GLY A 39 -11.95 -14.83 -21.97
C GLY A 39 -12.38 -13.59 -21.17
N ILE A 40 -12.26 -12.44 -21.83
CA ILE A 40 -13.00 -11.23 -21.52
C ILE A 40 -14.02 -11.04 -22.66
N HIS A 41 -15.26 -10.77 -22.28
CA HIS A 41 -16.42 -10.58 -23.15
C HIS A 41 -16.20 -9.44 -24.16
N LYS A 42 -16.68 -9.66 -25.39
CA LYS A 42 -16.82 -8.65 -26.44
C LYS A 42 -17.66 -7.48 -25.93
N ILE A 43 -17.12 -6.26 -25.97
CA ILE A 43 -17.93 -5.04 -26.00
C ILE A 43 -17.86 -4.49 -27.43
N THR A 44 -19.04 -4.41 -28.02
CA THR A 44 -19.34 -4.06 -29.40
C THR A 44 -19.03 -2.59 -29.66
N ARG A 45 -18.49 -2.28 -30.85
CA ARG A 45 -18.43 -0.93 -31.43
C ARG A 45 -19.79 -0.26 -31.34
N ILE A 46 -19.88 0.89 -30.67
CA ILE A 46 -20.91 1.89 -30.93
C ILE A 46 -20.24 3.00 -31.73
N THR A 47 -20.62 3.08 -33.00
CA THR A 47 -20.32 4.17 -33.91
C THR A 47 -21.27 5.31 -33.59
N THR A 48 -20.75 6.47 -33.16
CA THR A 48 -21.54 7.72 -33.14
C THR A 48 -20.64 8.88 -33.56
N SER A 49 -20.84 9.24 -34.84
CA SER A 49 -20.86 10.59 -35.41
C SER A 49 -20.16 11.74 -34.68
N THR A 50 -19.20 12.30 -35.40
CA THR A 50 -18.65 13.66 -35.33
C THR A 50 -19.72 14.70 -34.99
N THR A 51 -19.47 15.52 -33.97
CA THR A 51 -19.96 16.91 -33.91
C THR A 51 -18.88 17.77 -33.27
N THR A 52 -18.29 18.62 -34.11
CA THR A 52 -17.43 19.73 -33.75
C THR A 52 -18.23 20.69 -32.87
N THR A 53 -17.80 20.93 -31.63
CA THR A 53 -18.22 22.11 -30.88
C THR A 53 -17.02 22.65 -30.11
N THR A 54 -16.71 23.91 -30.40
CA THR A 54 -15.69 24.75 -29.77
C THR A 54 -16.33 25.44 -28.56
N GLU A 55 -15.75 25.37 -27.35
CA GLU A 55 -15.89 26.31 -26.21
C GLU A 55 -15.09 25.78 -24.99
N ALA A 56 -14.03 26.46 -24.52
CA ALA A 56 -13.98 27.41 -23.38
C ALA A 56 -13.48 26.72 -22.07
N PRO A 57 -12.85 27.45 -21.13
CA PRO A 57 -11.78 26.92 -20.27
C PRO A 57 -12.29 25.88 -19.28
N GLU A 58 -11.61 24.73 -19.25
CA GLU A 58 -11.91 23.63 -18.34
C GLU A 58 -11.72 24.09 -16.90
N HIS A 59 -12.83 24.37 -16.21
CA HIS A 59 -12.82 24.40 -14.76
C HIS A 59 -12.44 22.98 -14.31
N PRO A 60 -11.43 22.81 -13.44
CA PRO A 60 -11.01 21.48 -13.00
C PRO A 60 -12.24 20.73 -12.45
N PRO A 61 -12.39 19.43 -12.74
CA PRO A 61 -13.53 18.67 -12.27
C PRO A 61 -13.63 18.84 -10.76
N MET A 62 -14.83 19.17 -10.26
CA MET A 62 -15.05 19.30 -8.83
C MET A 62 -14.65 17.99 -8.15
N GLN A 63 -13.61 18.04 -7.33
CA GLN A 63 -13.09 16.92 -6.55
C GLN A 63 -13.26 17.23 -5.07
N ILE A 64 -13.52 16.20 -4.26
CA ILE A 64 -13.59 16.34 -2.80
C ILE A 64 -12.18 16.65 -2.28
N PRO A 65 -11.95 17.76 -1.56
CA PRO A 65 -10.64 18.09 -1.03
C PRO A 65 -10.12 16.99 -0.11
N LEU A 66 -8.85 16.61 -0.26
CA LEU A 66 -8.28 15.49 0.49
C LEU A 66 -8.33 15.69 2.01
N ASP A 67 -8.21 16.93 2.49
CA ASP A 67 -8.34 17.27 3.90
C ASP A 67 -9.74 17.04 4.47
N MET A 68 -10.79 17.13 3.63
CA MET A 68 -12.13 16.69 4.02
C MET A 68 -12.16 15.16 4.17
N VAL A 69 -11.52 14.44 3.24
CA VAL A 69 -11.49 12.97 3.28
C VAL A 69 -10.70 12.41 4.46
N ARG A 70 -9.62 13.09 4.86
CA ARG A 70 -8.87 12.76 6.09
C ARG A 70 -9.75 12.85 7.32
N ARG A 71 -10.51 13.94 7.48
CA ARG A 71 -11.44 14.10 8.60
C ARG A 71 -12.59 13.08 8.57
N LEU A 72 -13.08 12.73 7.37
CA LEU A 72 -14.06 11.64 7.20
C LEU A 72 -13.54 10.26 7.61
N SER A 73 -12.22 10.05 7.66
CA SER A 73 -11.64 8.77 8.10
C SER A 73 -11.57 8.63 9.62
N GLU A 74 -11.79 9.71 10.36
CA GLU A 74 -11.70 9.76 11.82
C GLU A 74 -13.05 9.50 12.52
N ILE A 75 -14.16 9.61 11.79
CA ILE A 75 -15.51 9.37 12.32
C ILE A 75 -15.86 7.88 12.27
N GLU A 76 -16.65 7.41 13.24
CA GLU A 76 -17.07 6.00 13.31
C GLU A 76 -18.56 5.80 13.00
N ASN A 77 -19.39 6.83 13.23
CA ASN A 77 -20.85 6.72 13.27
C ASN A 77 -21.54 7.63 12.23
N VAL A 78 -22.74 7.22 11.83
CA VAL A 78 -23.58 7.95 10.86
C VAL A 78 -23.99 9.32 11.40
N THR A 79 -24.23 9.46 12.71
CA THR A 79 -24.57 10.74 13.32
C THR A 79 -23.46 11.77 13.14
N ASP A 80 -22.21 11.39 13.41
CA ASP A 80 -21.05 12.28 13.26
C ASP A 80 -20.86 12.69 11.79
N PHE A 81 -21.09 11.77 10.85
CA PHE A 81 -21.08 12.04 9.41
C PHE A 81 -22.12 13.09 9.02
N LEU A 82 -23.37 12.91 9.44
CA LEU A 82 -24.47 13.82 9.12
C LEU A 82 -24.26 15.21 9.74
N GLU A 83 -23.73 15.29 10.96
CA GLU A 83 -23.52 16.57 11.65
C GLU A 83 -22.36 17.39 11.08
N HIS A 84 -21.27 16.74 10.66
CA HIS A 84 -20.02 17.45 10.30
C HIS A 84 -19.78 17.58 8.79
N PHE A 85 -20.39 16.73 7.96
CA PHE A 85 -20.06 16.65 6.54
C PHE A 85 -21.24 16.76 5.59
N VAL A 86 -22.48 16.73 6.11
CA VAL A 86 -23.69 16.84 5.30
C VAL A 86 -24.41 18.14 5.61
N ASP A 87 -24.84 18.85 4.58
CA ASP A 87 -25.68 20.04 4.77
C ASP A 87 -27.01 19.61 5.39
N ARG A 88 -27.34 20.18 6.55
CA ARG A 88 -28.59 19.88 7.27
C ARG A 88 -29.83 20.12 6.43
N ASN A 89 -29.79 21.07 5.49
CA ASN A 89 -30.94 21.35 4.60
C ASN A 89 -31.15 20.26 3.53
N SER A 90 -30.18 19.36 3.33
CA SER A 90 -30.24 18.27 2.36
C SER A 90 -30.78 16.96 2.92
N VAL A 91 -30.99 16.88 4.24
CA VAL A 91 -31.43 15.67 4.95
C VAL A 91 -32.78 15.94 5.59
N SER A 92 -33.70 14.98 5.51
CA SER A 92 -35.00 15.12 6.18
C SER A 92 -34.85 15.11 7.70
N GLU A 93 -35.67 15.86 8.43
CA GLU A 93 -35.61 15.87 9.90
C GLU A 93 -35.86 14.45 10.48
N ASP A 94 -36.69 13.65 9.82
CA ASP A 94 -36.96 12.26 10.20
C ASP A 94 -35.71 11.37 10.10
N GLU A 95 -34.87 11.51 9.06
CA GLU A 95 -33.61 10.76 8.93
C GLU A 95 -32.57 11.18 9.98
N PHE A 96 -32.51 12.48 10.28
CA PHE A 96 -31.60 12.99 11.31
C PHE A 96 -32.02 12.53 12.72
N LEU A 97 -33.33 12.55 13.03
CA LEU A 97 -33.88 12.03 14.27
C LEU A 97 -33.72 10.52 14.38
N ALA A 98 -33.94 9.76 13.29
CA ALA A 98 -33.72 8.31 13.26
C ALA A 98 -32.25 7.93 13.51
N SER A 99 -31.29 8.71 12.98
CA SER A 99 -29.86 8.51 13.25
C SER A 99 -29.49 8.70 14.73
N ARG A 100 -30.20 9.58 15.44
CA ARG A 100 -29.89 9.93 16.85
C ARG A 100 -30.66 9.11 17.89
N PHE A 101 -31.92 8.80 17.60
CA PHE A 101 -32.83 8.17 18.56
C PHE A 101 -33.13 6.70 18.23
N GLY A 102 -32.67 6.21 17.07
CA GLY A 102 -33.01 4.88 16.56
C GLY A 102 -34.42 4.84 15.99
N ASP A 103 -34.61 4.09 14.91
CA ASP A 103 -35.93 3.85 14.35
C ASP A 103 -36.72 2.93 15.30
N THR A 104 -37.83 3.43 15.86
CA THR A 104 -38.73 2.63 16.72
C THR A 104 -39.60 1.67 15.92
N ASP A 105 -39.49 1.69 14.59
CA ASP A 105 -40.26 0.83 13.70
C ASP A 105 -39.61 -0.56 13.60
N GLU A 106 -40.17 -1.53 14.33
CA GLU A 106 -39.72 -2.94 14.42
C GLU A 106 -39.76 -3.71 13.07
N ARG A 107 -39.97 -3.02 11.94
CA ARG A 107 -40.19 -3.61 10.61
C ARG A 107 -39.08 -3.35 9.58
N LYS A 108 -37.99 -2.66 9.92
CA LYS A 108 -36.81 -2.57 9.04
C LYS A 108 -35.63 -3.36 9.61
N ALA A 109 -35.37 -4.52 9.03
CA ALA A 109 -34.16 -5.31 9.26
C ALA A 109 -32.90 -4.69 8.61
N ILE A 110 -32.81 -3.36 8.54
CA ILE A 110 -31.70 -2.63 7.92
C ILE A 110 -30.83 -2.09 9.05
N GLN A 111 -29.65 -2.66 9.22
CA GLN A 111 -28.63 -2.15 10.14
C GLN A 111 -27.69 -1.22 9.39
N TYR A 112 -27.39 -0.06 9.97
CA TYR A 112 -26.36 0.82 9.44
C TYR A 112 -25.00 0.13 9.47
N ALA A 113 -24.28 0.20 8.34
CA ALA A 113 -22.92 -0.26 8.27
C ALA A 113 -22.04 0.61 9.18
N LYS A 114 -21.22 -0.02 10.01
CA LYS A 114 -20.21 0.67 10.82
C LYS A 114 -18.95 0.86 9.99
N GLN A 115 -18.38 2.05 10.03
CA GLN A 115 -17.13 2.31 9.32
C GLN A 115 -15.99 1.52 9.96
N ALA A 116 -15.22 0.81 9.12
CA ALA A 116 -13.99 0.17 9.56
C ALA A 116 -12.89 1.23 9.65
N VAL A 117 -12.76 1.88 10.80
CA VAL A 117 -11.76 2.94 11.02
C VAL A 117 -10.34 2.37 10.96
N CYS A 118 -9.41 3.16 10.42
CA CYS A 118 -8.01 2.79 10.30
C CYS A 118 -7.33 2.68 11.68
N LYS A 119 -7.21 1.45 12.19
CA LYS A 119 -6.60 1.15 13.50
C LYS A 119 -5.90 -0.20 13.50
N PRO A 120 -5.05 -0.50 14.50
CA PRO A 120 -4.50 -1.83 14.67
C PRO A 120 -5.63 -2.84 14.89
N GLU A 121 -5.67 -3.87 14.04
CA GLU A 121 -6.63 -4.96 14.09
C GLU A 121 -5.88 -6.30 14.09
N LEU A 122 -6.49 -7.29 14.73
CA LEU A 122 -5.89 -8.60 14.85
C LEU A 122 -5.99 -9.35 13.51
N GLN A 123 -4.86 -9.49 12.81
CA GLN A 123 -4.79 -10.15 11.51
C GLN A 123 -3.96 -11.43 11.58
N THR A 124 -4.32 -12.42 10.74
CA THR A 124 -3.55 -13.67 10.61
C THR A 124 -2.35 -13.47 9.72
N VAL A 125 -1.15 -13.74 10.22
CA VAL A 125 0.12 -13.63 9.49
C VAL A 125 0.82 -14.99 9.48
N ARG A 126 1.30 -15.41 8.30
CA ARG A 126 2.15 -16.60 8.16
C ARG A 126 3.51 -16.32 8.79
N ILE A 127 3.90 -17.12 9.79
CA ILE A 127 5.13 -16.87 10.56
C ILE A 127 6.34 -17.40 9.81
N TYR A 128 6.21 -18.53 9.13
CA TYR A 128 7.33 -19.20 8.50
C TYR A 128 7.11 -19.31 6.98
N PRO A 129 7.84 -18.54 6.15
CA PRO A 129 7.66 -18.53 4.70
C PRO A 129 8.43 -19.63 3.97
N ASN A 130 9.04 -20.59 4.68
CA ASN A 130 9.80 -21.65 4.00
C ASN A 130 8.88 -22.49 3.10
N ASP A 131 9.38 -22.78 1.90
CA ASP A 131 8.72 -23.54 0.87
C ASP A 131 9.25 -24.99 0.78
N ASN A 132 10.13 -25.42 1.70
CA ASN A 132 10.55 -26.81 1.78
C ASN A 132 9.35 -27.71 2.13
N PRO A 133 8.91 -28.60 1.22
CA PRO A 133 7.71 -29.42 1.43
C PRO A 133 7.88 -30.49 2.52
N LEU A 134 9.12 -30.75 2.96
CA LEU A 134 9.40 -31.70 4.03
C LEU A 134 9.39 -31.06 5.42
N GLU A 135 9.46 -29.73 5.52
CA GLU A 135 9.42 -29.02 6.79
C GLU A 135 8.01 -28.50 7.08
N VAL A 136 7.50 -28.85 8.27
CA VAL A 136 6.19 -28.45 8.76
C VAL A 136 6.37 -27.53 9.97
N PRO A 137 6.16 -26.21 9.81
CA PRO A 137 6.19 -25.28 10.93
C PRO A 137 4.90 -25.35 11.76
N TYR A 138 5.03 -25.35 13.09
CA TYR A 138 3.93 -25.25 14.03
C TYR A 138 4.14 -24.12 15.06
N PRO A 139 3.19 -23.18 15.19
CA PRO A 139 2.05 -22.96 14.29
C PRO A 139 2.49 -22.43 12.93
N SER A 140 1.69 -22.65 11.88
CA SER A 140 1.99 -22.13 10.53
C SER A 140 1.66 -20.64 10.38
N CYS A 141 0.67 -20.15 11.12
CA CYS A 141 0.29 -18.75 11.21
C CYS A 141 -0.04 -18.36 12.66
N THR A 142 0.10 -17.07 12.97
CA THR A 142 -0.34 -16.49 14.25
C THR A 142 -1.21 -15.28 13.99
N ARG A 143 -1.84 -14.78 15.05
CA ARG A 143 -2.57 -13.52 15.04
C ARG A 143 -1.70 -12.44 15.66
N ILE A 144 -1.55 -11.32 14.96
CA ILE A 144 -0.82 -10.15 15.44
C ILE A 144 -1.52 -8.88 14.97
N GLU A 145 -1.35 -7.80 15.72
CA GLU A 145 -1.94 -6.51 15.34
C GLU A 145 -1.23 -5.95 14.11
N ARG A 146 -2.03 -5.67 13.08
CA ARG A 146 -1.64 -5.02 11.84
C ARG A 146 -2.64 -3.93 11.53
N CYS A 147 -2.21 -2.92 10.80
CA CYS A 147 -3.11 -1.84 10.41
C CYS A 147 -4.18 -2.40 9.48
N GLY A 148 -5.44 -2.23 9.89
CA GLY A 148 -6.63 -2.64 9.17
C GLY A 148 -7.63 -1.48 9.10
N GLY A 149 -8.74 -1.71 8.41
CA GLY A 149 -9.74 -0.68 8.14
C GLY A 149 -9.58 0.02 6.79
N CYS A 150 -10.42 1.02 6.57
CA CYS A 150 -10.60 1.71 5.28
C CYS A 150 -10.29 3.20 5.42
N CYS A 151 -9.67 3.75 4.38
CA CYS A 151 -9.51 5.20 4.20
C CYS A 151 -10.49 5.69 3.14
N GLY A 152 -11.07 6.88 3.32
CA GLY A 152 -12.16 7.39 2.48
C GLY A 152 -11.76 7.85 1.06
N HIS A 153 -10.49 7.73 0.67
CA HIS A 153 -9.99 8.15 -0.63
C HIS A 153 -9.13 7.06 -1.28
N SER A 154 -9.15 6.98 -2.62
CA SER A 154 -8.33 6.05 -3.40
C SER A 154 -6.82 6.33 -3.31
N LEU A 155 -6.43 7.56 -2.99
CA LEU A 155 -5.02 7.97 -2.82
C LEU A 155 -4.47 7.67 -1.42
N LEU A 156 -5.30 7.19 -0.50
CA LEU A 156 -4.96 6.95 0.89
C LEU A 156 -5.01 5.45 1.22
N SER A 157 -4.10 5.00 2.08
CA SER A 157 -4.13 3.66 2.65
C SER A 157 -3.86 3.67 4.16
N CYS A 158 -4.37 2.66 4.87
CA CYS A 158 -4.17 2.55 6.31
C CYS A 158 -2.74 2.02 6.58
N GLN A 159 -1.89 2.89 7.11
CA GLN A 159 -0.45 2.64 7.27
C GLN A 159 -0.03 2.72 8.75
N PRO A 160 0.98 1.93 9.17
CA PRO A 160 1.53 2.05 10.51
C PRO A 160 2.26 3.38 10.70
N THR A 161 2.11 3.93 11.90
CA THR A 161 2.88 5.10 12.37
C THR A 161 3.85 4.75 13.48
N ASP A 162 3.60 3.61 14.14
CA ASP A 162 4.39 3.09 15.23
C ASP A 162 4.31 1.56 15.18
N SER A 163 5.46 0.90 15.27
CA SER A 163 5.56 -0.56 15.21
C SER A 163 6.67 -1.09 16.11
N GLU A 164 6.47 -2.33 16.55
CA GLU A 164 7.44 -3.06 17.37
C GLU A 164 7.68 -4.46 16.79
N ILE A 165 8.84 -5.03 17.09
CA ILE A 165 9.16 -6.41 16.72
C ILE A 165 8.85 -7.35 17.88
N VAL A 166 7.98 -8.32 17.62
CA VAL A 166 7.63 -9.39 18.55
C VAL A 166 8.27 -10.69 18.08
N ASN A 167 8.99 -11.37 18.97
CA ASN A 167 9.68 -12.62 18.65
C ASN A 167 8.80 -13.82 19.00
N PHE A 168 8.37 -14.59 18.00
CA PHE A 168 7.64 -15.84 18.20
C PHE A 168 8.55 -17.05 18.10
N GLN A 169 8.37 -18.02 18.99
CA GLN A 169 9.04 -19.31 18.88
C GLN A 169 8.17 -20.30 18.11
N VAL A 170 8.69 -20.85 17.02
CA VAL A 170 8.03 -21.87 16.19
C VAL A 170 8.78 -23.19 16.27
N TYR A 171 8.04 -24.29 16.13
CA TYR A 171 8.60 -25.63 16.03
C TYR A 171 8.66 -26.03 14.56
N ILE A 172 9.84 -26.46 14.11
CA ILE A 172 10.00 -27.02 12.76
C ILE A 172 10.14 -28.53 12.91
N ALA A 173 9.19 -29.26 12.32
CA ALA A 173 9.23 -30.70 12.24
C ALA A 173 9.48 -31.14 10.80
N GLU A 174 10.20 -32.23 10.60
CA GLU A 174 10.57 -32.74 9.28
C GLU A 174 9.85 -34.07 9.01
N TYR A 175 9.33 -34.24 7.80
CA TYR A 175 8.79 -35.50 7.34
C TYR A 175 9.90 -36.40 6.77
N ARG A 176 10.17 -37.52 7.44
CA ARG A 176 11.17 -38.52 7.03
C ARG A 176 10.57 -39.87 6.62
N GLY A 177 9.26 -39.91 6.34
CA GLY A 177 8.50 -41.14 6.09
C GLY A 177 7.77 -41.69 7.32
N GLY A 178 6.70 -42.45 7.10
CA GLY A 178 5.84 -43.01 8.16
C GLY A 178 4.66 -42.09 8.51
N ASN A 179 4.10 -42.24 9.72
CA ASN A 179 2.86 -41.55 10.13
C ASN A 179 3.11 -40.35 11.06
N LEU A 180 4.36 -40.09 11.46
CA LEU A 180 4.71 -39.07 12.45
C LEU A 180 5.83 -38.17 11.91
N LEU A 181 5.74 -36.88 12.23
CA LEU A 181 6.80 -35.91 11.96
C LEU A 181 7.91 -36.04 13.03
N GLN A 182 9.15 -35.80 12.62
CA GLN A 182 10.29 -35.77 13.53
C GLN A 182 10.61 -34.33 13.89
N GLN A 183 10.74 -34.02 15.18
CA GLN A 183 11.14 -32.67 15.59
C GLN A 183 12.57 -32.41 15.10
N GLN A 184 12.73 -31.36 14.29
CA GLN A 184 14.04 -30.99 13.73
C GLN A 184 14.67 -29.89 14.57
N ARG A 185 13.98 -28.76 14.76
CA ARG A 185 14.49 -27.61 15.53
C ARG A 185 13.38 -26.71 16.08
N LYS A 186 13.77 -25.78 16.96
CA LYS A 186 13.00 -24.61 17.37
C LYS A 186 13.63 -23.38 16.73
N GLU A 187 12.82 -22.46 16.23
CA GLU A 187 13.27 -21.25 15.58
C GLU A 187 12.54 -20.03 16.15
N VAL A 188 13.24 -18.92 16.31
CA VAL A 188 12.65 -17.66 16.76
C VAL A 188 12.48 -16.76 15.55
N VAL A 189 11.24 -16.39 15.26
CA VAL A 189 10.89 -15.56 14.12
C VAL A 189 10.47 -14.17 14.62
N PRO A 190 11.18 -13.10 14.22
CA PRO A 190 10.75 -11.73 14.48
C PRO A 190 9.57 -11.38 13.57
N VAL A 191 8.47 -10.90 14.15
CA VAL A 191 7.27 -10.47 13.42
C VAL A 191 6.90 -9.05 13.85
N GLU A 192 6.71 -8.18 12.88
CA GLU A 192 6.28 -6.81 13.12
C GLU A 192 4.82 -6.73 13.58
N ARG A 193 4.60 -6.01 14.68
CA ARG A 193 3.31 -5.65 15.27
C ARG A 193 3.11 -4.14 15.14
N HIS A 194 1.94 -3.72 14.65
CA HIS A 194 1.62 -2.30 14.54
C HIS A 194 0.94 -1.82 15.82
N LEU A 195 1.44 -0.73 16.42
CA LEU A 195 0.91 -0.14 17.66
C LEU A 195 -0.08 1.00 17.38
N LYS A 196 0.13 1.74 16.28
CA LYS A 196 -0.70 2.87 15.86
C LYS A 196 -0.78 2.96 14.35
N CYS A 197 -1.95 3.35 13.85
CA CYS A 197 -2.23 3.46 12.41
C CYS A 197 -2.82 4.82 12.07
N ARG A 198 -2.60 5.26 10.82
CA ARG A 198 -3.30 6.42 10.25
C ARG A 198 -3.52 6.23 8.76
N CYS A 199 -4.49 6.96 8.21
CA CYS A 199 -4.61 7.10 6.76
C CYS A 199 -3.47 7.99 6.23
N GLY A 200 -2.58 7.39 5.45
CA GLY A 200 -1.45 8.06 4.80
C GLY A 200 -1.56 7.98 3.28
N CYS A 201 -0.83 8.85 2.58
CA CYS A 201 -0.74 8.78 1.13
C CYS A 201 -0.10 7.45 0.69
N ILE A 202 -0.66 6.84 -0.36
CA ILE A 202 -0.06 5.65 -0.98
C ILE A 202 1.29 6.02 -1.60
N ILE A 203 1.33 7.13 -2.34
CA ILE A 203 2.54 7.73 -2.87
C ILE A 203 3.21 8.53 -1.74
N GLN A 204 4.48 8.22 -1.50
CA GLN A 204 5.34 8.89 -0.54
C GLN A 204 6.39 9.73 -1.27
N GLU A 205 7.05 10.63 -0.54
CA GLU A 205 8.10 11.49 -1.09
C GLU A 205 9.23 10.70 -1.77
N LYS A 206 9.57 9.53 -1.23
CA LYS A 206 10.58 8.62 -1.80
C LYS A 206 10.18 8.00 -3.15
N ASP A 207 8.89 8.02 -3.49
CA ASP A 207 8.38 7.48 -4.74
C ASP A 207 8.44 8.53 -5.87
N CYS A 208 8.72 9.80 -5.52
CA CYS A 208 8.95 10.86 -6.49
C CYS A 208 10.39 10.84 -7.01
N ASN A 209 10.58 11.18 -8.28
CA ASN A 209 11.90 11.30 -8.89
C ASN A 209 12.58 12.67 -8.57
N GLU A 210 13.83 12.86 -8.99
CA GLU A 210 14.59 14.11 -8.75
C GLU A 210 14.01 15.36 -9.43
N LEU A 211 13.23 15.19 -10.50
CA LEU A 211 12.57 16.27 -11.25
C LEU A 211 11.18 16.62 -10.71
N GLN A 212 10.69 15.82 -9.77
CA GLN A 212 9.39 15.97 -9.14
C GLN A 212 9.53 16.58 -7.75
N LYS A 213 8.43 17.13 -7.26
CA LYS A 213 8.26 17.57 -5.89
C LYS A 213 7.01 16.89 -5.32
N TYR A 214 7.15 16.30 -4.14
CA TYR A 214 6.03 15.71 -3.44
C TYR A 214 5.08 16.79 -2.90
N LEU A 215 3.80 16.66 -3.20
CA LEU A 215 2.73 17.50 -2.68
C LEU A 215 1.91 16.72 -1.63
N PRO A 216 2.14 16.93 -0.33
CA PRO A 216 1.53 16.11 0.72
C PRO A 216 0.01 16.29 0.86
N ASN A 217 -0.54 17.41 0.39
CA ASN A 217 -1.99 17.67 0.42
C ASN A 217 -2.74 17.05 -0.75
N GLU A 218 -2.02 16.66 -1.81
CA GLU A 218 -2.58 16.05 -3.02
C GLU A 218 -2.20 14.56 -3.12
N CYS A 219 -1.32 14.07 -2.24
CA CYS A 219 -0.74 12.73 -2.31
C CYS A 219 -0.15 12.42 -3.70
N ALA A 220 0.48 13.41 -4.33
CA ALA A 220 0.96 13.34 -5.70
C ALA A 220 2.39 13.87 -5.82
N CYS A 221 3.11 13.36 -6.82
CA CYS A 221 4.37 13.93 -7.28
C CYS A 221 4.06 14.90 -8.42
N ALA A 222 4.44 16.16 -8.28
CA ALA A 222 4.26 17.18 -9.32
C ALA A 222 5.60 17.52 -9.96
N CYS A 223 5.63 17.65 -11.30
CA CYS A 223 6.83 18.05 -12.02
C CYS A 223 7.19 19.51 -11.70
N GLN A 224 8.49 19.79 -11.55
CA GLN A 224 8.96 21.14 -11.25
C GLN A 224 9.06 22.03 -12.50
N ASN A 225 9.24 21.43 -13.69
CA ASN A 225 9.39 22.11 -14.98
C ASN A 225 8.04 22.42 -15.65
N THR A 226 7.19 23.19 -14.96
CA THR A 226 5.84 23.58 -15.45
C THR A 226 5.87 24.32 -16.79
N ASP A 227 6.90 25.12 -17.05
CA ASP A 227 7.05 25.84 -18.33
C ASP A 227 7.26 24.89 -19.52
N GLU A 228 7.94 23.75 -19.32
CA GLU A 228 8.15 22.75 -20.36
C GLU A 228 6.89 21.92 -20.59
N GLU A 229 6.19 21.60 -19.51
CA GLU A 229 4.88 20.94 -19.54
C GLU A 229 3.87 21.76 -20.34
N GLU A 230 3.76 23.06 -20.08
CA GLU A 230 2.83 23.94 -20.79
C GLU A 230 3.18 24.02 -22.28
N LYS A 231 4.47 24.20 -22.62
CA LYS A 231 4.93 24.23 -24.02
C LYS A 231 4.69 22.91 -24.75
N CYS A 232 4.88 21.77 -24.07
CA CYS A 232 4.60 20.45 -24.60
C CYS A 232 3.10 20.26 -24.88
N THR A 233 2.29 20.68 -23.91
CA THR A 233 0.83 20.57 -23.93
C THR A 233 0.21 21.48 -24.99
N ASN A 234 0.81 22.63 -25.28
CA ASN A 234 0.42 23.47 -26.43
C ASN A 234 0.64 22.77 -27.79
N GLN A 235 1.48 21.74 -27.85
CA GLN A 235 1.76 20.92 -29.03
C GLN A 235 1.19 19.50 -28.92
N GLN A 236 0.07 19.34 -28.19
CA GLN A 236 -0.63 18.07 -27.93
C GLN A 236 -0.88 17.20 -29.17
N ASN A 237 -0.98 17.77 -30.37
CA ASN A 237 -1.20 17.00 -31.59
C ASN A 237 -0.02 16.08 -31.97
N ILE A 238 1.21 16.46 -31.60
CA ILE A 238 2.45 15.78 -32.01
C ILE A 238 3.27 15.34 -30.79
N LYS A 239 3.10 16.01 -29.66
CA LYS A 239 3.84 15.74 -28.42
C LYS A 239 2.91 15.33 -27.28
N LEU A 240 3.45 14.59 -26.33
CA LEU A 240 2.79 14.11 -25.14
C LEU A 240 3.71 14.31 -23.94
N TRP A 241 3.19 14.92 -22.89
CA TRP A 241 3.89 15.05 -21.62
C TRP A 241 3.88 13.73 -20.86
N ASP A 242 5.05 13.30 -20.38
CA ASP A 242 5.18 12.15 -19.49
C ASP A 242 5.31 12.66 -18.04
N PRO A 243 4.27 12.50 -17.20
CA PRO A 243 4.30 12.98 -15.82
C PRO A 243 5.25 12.18 -14.91
N HIS A 244 5.66 10.96 -15.31
CA HIS A 244 6.59 10.13 -14.54
C HIS A 244 8.05 10.48 -14.79
N GLU A 245 8.37 10.94 -15.99
CA GLU A 245 9.73 11.39 -16.35
C GLU A 245 9.88 12.91 -16.36
N CYS A 246 8.77 13.65 -16.22
CA CYS A 246 8.73 15.11 -16.37
C CYS A 246 9.37 15.57 -17.68
N SER A 247 9.05 14.87 -18.78
CA SER A 247 9.65 15.09 -20.07
C SER A 247 8.62 15.09 -21.20
N CYS A 248 8.88 15.89 -22.23
CA CYS A 248 8.02 15.98 -23.39
C CYS A 248 8.46 14.98 -24.46
N LYS A 249 7.61 13.97 -24.73
CA LYS A 249 7.86 12.92 -25.72
C LYS A 249 7.09 13.18 -27.01
N CYS A 250 7.60 12.69 -28.13
CA CYS A 250 6.85 12.67 -29.39
C CYS A 250 5.82 11.52 -29.36
N ARG A 251 4.65 11.73 -29.95
CA ARG A 251 3.72 10.63 -30.22
C ARG A 251 4.34 9.73 -31.29
N ASN A 252 4.60 8.47 -30.95
CA ASN A 252 5.01 7.47 -31.95
C ASN A 252 3.84 7.25 -32.92
N THR A 253 4.04 7.60 -34.18
CA THR A 253 3.18 7.26 -35.32
C THR A 253 3.48 5.88 -35.86
#